data_AF-G5K814-F1
#
_entry.id   AF-G5K814-F1
#
_cell.length_a   1.000
_cell.length_b   1.000
_cell.length_c   1.000
_cell.angle_alpha   90.00
_cell.angle_beta   90.00
_cell.angle_gamma   90.00
#
_symmetry.space_group_name_H-M   'P 1'
#
loop_
_entity.id
_entity.type
_entity.pdbx_description
1 polymer ?
#
loop_
_entity_poly.entity_id
_entity_poly.type
_entity_poly.pdbx_seq_one_letter_code
_entity_poly.pdbx_strand_id
1 'polypeptide(L)'
;MDAKTKYKAKKIKMVFFDIDDTLRIKDTGYMPETIQKIFKELKAKGILTGIASGRARYGVPQEVQDLHADYCVKLNGAYAKDDQKNIIFQAPIPDEVVMRFKEWANAVGINYGMAGRHQAVLSERNDLVSKAIDPVYADLDVCPDFNEKHDIYQMWTFEDQGDALQLPEDLAQYLRLVRWHDNSSDVVLKGTSKALGVSKVVDHLGLKPENILVFGDELNDLELFDYAGISIAMGISHPLLQEKADFVTKKVEENGILYALEELGLIEKELHFPQISLDTVQGPKAIIKTNHGDLQVQLFPEHAPKTVANFIGLAKEGYYDGVIFHRIIPDFMIQGGDPTGTGMGGQSIYGDSFEDEFSDELYNLRGALSMANAGPNTNGSQFFIVQNKKIPYAQKELERGGWPAPIAASYAENGGTPHLDRRHTVFGQLVDQASYDVLDIIAAVETGLHDKPKEDVVIETIEVLD
;
A
#
# COMPACT_ATOMS: atom_id res chain seq x y z
N MET A 1 -8.30 6.71 -3.12
CA MET A 1 -7.61 8.01 -3.15
C MET A 1 -8.36 8.98 -4.07
N ASP A 2 -8.59 10.22 -3.65
CA ASP A 2 -9.40 11.17 -4.43
C ASP A 2 -8.62 11.88 -5.56
N ALA A 3 -9.35 12.51 -6.49
CA ALA A 3 -8.79 13.18 -7.66
C ALA A 3 -7.97 14.44 -7.32
N LYS A 4 -8.31 15.14 -6.24
CA LYS A 4 -7.60 16.35 -5.79
C LYS A 4 -6.20 15.98 -5.32
N THR A 5 -6.08 14.91 -4.54
CA THR A 5 -4.80 14.39 -4.04
C THR A 5 -3.93 13.88 -5.19
N LYS A 6 -4.50 13.13 -6.14
CA LYS A 6 -3.78 12.71 -7.37
C LYS A 6 -3.32 13.91 -8.21
N TYR A 7 -4.07 15.01 -8.26
CA TYR A 7 -3.64 16.22 -8.95
C TYR A 7 -2.48 16.92 -8.24
N LYS A 8 -2.52 17.04 -6.91
CA LYS A 8 -1.41 17.57 -6.11
C LYS A 8 -0.12 16.78 -6.35
N ALA A 9 -0.19 15.45 -6.49
CA ALA A 9 0.97 14.57 -6.65
C ALA A 9 1.87 14.95 -7.83
N LYS A 10 1.30 15.52 -8.90
CA LYS A 10 2.06 15.98 -10.08
C LYS A 10 3.11 17.06 -9.77
N LYS A 11 2.97 17.76 -8.64
CA LYS A 11 3.90 18.80 -8.19
C LYS A 11 4.99 18.30 -7.26
N ILE A 12 4.92 17.04 -6.81
CA ILE A 12 5.85 16.50 -5.82
C ILE A 12 7.25 16.41 -6.41
N LYS A 13 8.22 16.88 -5.62
CA LYS A 13 9.67 16.86 -5.92
C LYS A 13 10.47 16.19 -4.82
N MET A 14 9.88 16.01 -3.64
CA MET A 14 10.54 15.36 -2.52
C MET A 14 9.54 14.61 -1.64
N VAL A 15 9.95 13.44 -1.16
CA VAL A 15 9.19 12.62 -0.21
C VAL A 15 9.98 12.49 1.08
N PHE A 16 9.36 12.81 2.22
CA PHE A 16 9.90 12.52 3.55
C PHE A 16 9.17 11.36 4.20
N PHE A 17 9.93 10.51 4.89
CA PHE A 17 9.43 9.35 5.61
C PHE A 17 9.82 9.45 7.09
N ASP A 18 8.88 9.21 8.00
CA ASP A 18 9.24 8.75 9.35
C ASP A 18 9.83 7.33 9.31
N ILE A 19 10.44 6.88 10.41
CA ILE A 19 11.06 5.56 10.51
C ILE A 19 10.10 4.55 11.13
N ASP A 20 9.70 4.79 12.37
CA ASP A 20 9.04 3.79 13.19
C ASP A 20 7.58 3.72 12.78
N ASP A 21 7.05 2.51 12.60
CA ASP A 21 5.67 2.24 12.16
C ASP A 21 5.27 2.91 10.83
N THR A 22 6.27 3.42 10.10
CA THR A 22 6.20 4.03 8.76
C THR A 22 7.07 3.29 7.75
N LEU A 23 8.41 3.34 7.90
CA LEU A 23 9.32 2.55 7.04
C LEU A 23 9.48 1.12 7.56
N ARG A 24 9.48 0.93 8.88
CA ARG A 24 9.67 -0.35 9.56
C ARG A 24 8.76 -0.45 10.77
N ILE A 25 8.37 -1.65 11.17
CA ILE A 25 7.62 -1.86 12.40
C ILE A 25 8.55 -1.64 13.59
N LYS A 26 8.11 -0.83 14.56
CA LYS A 26 8.91 -0.48 15.74
C LYS A 26 9.35 -1.71 16.53
N ASP A 27 8.40 -2.59 16.84
CA ASP A 27 8.58 -3.72 17.77
C ASP A 27 9.31 -4.91 17.15
N THR A 28 9.00 -5.25 15.89
CA THR A 28 9.59 -6.42 15.23
C THR A 28 10.83 -6.08 14.41
N GLY A 29 10.98 -4.81 14.06
CA GLY A 29 11.99 -4.34 13.12
C GLY A 29 11.79 -4.78 11.68
N TYR A 30 10.65 -5.37 11.36
CA TYR A 30 10.31 -5.73 9.99
C TYR A 30 10.25 -4.49 9.09
N MET A 31 11.01 -4.51 8.00
CA MET A 31 10.99 -3.52 6.93
C MET A 31 10.70 -4.24 5.61
N PRO A 32 9.65 -3.85 4.85
CA PRO A 32 9.35 -4.48 3.57
C PRO A 32 10.49 -4.33 2.55
N GLU A 33 10.76 -5.38 1.77
CA GLU A 33 11.78 -5.33 0.69
C GLU A 33 11.45 -4.25 -0.35
N THR A 34 10.17 -3.91 -0.50
CA THR A 34 9.67 -2.86 -1.41
C THR A 34 10.23 -1.48 -1.07
N ILE A 35 10.64 -1.21 0.18
CA ILE A 35 11.19 0.09 0.60
C ILE A 35 12.47 0.43 -0.18
N GLN A 36 13.36 -0.54 -0.40
CA GLN A 36 14.58 -0.31 -1.19
C GLN A 36 14.24 0.03 -2.65
N LYS A 37 13.26 -0.67 -3.24
CA LYS A 37 12.74 -0.40 -4.59
C LYS A 37 12.18 1.02 -4.68
N ILE A 38 11.38 1.43 -3.69
CA ILE A 38 10.78 2.78 -3.61
C ILE A 38 11.83 3.88 -3.69
N PHE A 39 12.87 3.83 -2.85
CA PHE A 39 13.91 4.85 -2.84
C PHE A 39 14.65 4.94 -4.18
N LYS A 40 14.96 3.78 -4.78
CA LYS A 40 15.60 3.69 -6.09
C LYS A 40 14.73 4.30 -7.19
N GLU A 41 13.44 3.98 -7.22
CA GLU A 41 12.52 4.45 -8.27
C GLU A 41 12.18 5.94 -8.14
N LEU A 42 11.96 6.43 -6.92
CA LEU A 42 11.79 7.87 -6.69
C LEU A 42 13.01 8.64 -7.20
N LYS A 43 14.21 8.17 -6.87
CA LYS A 43 15.46 8.77 -7.34
C LYS A 43 15.61 8.70 -8.86
N ALA A 44 15.25 7.58 -9.48
CA ALA A 44 15.25 7.42 -10.94
C ALA A 44 14.29 8.41 -11.65
N LYS A 45 13.18 8.78 -10.97
CA LYS A 45 12.24 9.81 -11.44
C LYS A 45 12.65 11.24 -11.07
N GLY A 46 13.81 11.43 -10.43
CA GLY A 46 14.30 12.74 -9.98
C GLY A 46 13.51 13.32 -8.81
N ILE A 47 12.83 12.48 -8.04
CA ILE A 47 12.16 12.84 -6.79
C ILE A 47 13.13 12.58 -5.64
N LEU A 48 13.44 13.62 -4.88
CA LEU A 48 14.33 13.53 -3.73
C LEU A 48 13.69 12.75 -2.58
N THR A 49 14.51 12.06 -1.81
CA THR A 49 14.09 11.28 -0.65
C THR A 49 14.66 11.88 0.63
N GLY A 50 13.83 11.90 1.67
CA GLY A 50 14.20 12.42 2.98
C GLY A 50 13.74 11.50 4.10
N ILE A 51 14.49 11.43 5.19
CA ILE A 51 14.03 10.76 6.42
C ILE A 51 13.92 11.78 7.53
N ALA A 52 12.73 11.93 8.12
CA ALA A 52 12.45 12.84 9.23
C ALA A 52 12.08 12.04 10.48
N SER A 53 12.91 12.04 11.52
CA SER A 53 12.68 11.21 12.71
C SER A 53 13.18 11.88 14.00
N GLY A 54 12.59 11.49 15.13
CA GLY A 54 13.08 11.83 16.46
C GLY A 54 14.47 11.24 16.76
N ARG A 55 14.81 10.11 16.13
CA ARG A 55 16.06 9.38 16.39
C ARG A 55 17.30 10.20 16.03
N ALA A 56 18.35 10.06 16.84
CA ALA A 56 19.70 10.48 16.50
C ALA A 56 20.30 9.51 15.47
N ARG A 57 21.39 9.90 14.78
CA ARG A 57 22.03 9.07 13.75
C ARG A 57 22.35 7.65 14.25
N TYR A 58 22.95 7.53 15.42
CA TYR A 58 23.40 6.26 16.01
C TYR A 58 22.23 5.38 16.52
N GLY A 59 21.00 5.90 16.55
CA GLY A 59 19.80 5.11 16.83
C GLY A 59 19.01 4.74 15.58
N VAL A 60 19.47 5.11 14.38
CA VAL A 60 18.84 4.71 13.12
C VAL A 60 19.35 3.31 12.76
N PRO A 61 18.45 2.32 12.58
CA PRO A 61 18.84 0.97 12.18
C PRO A 61 19.64 0.97 10.86
N GLN A 62 20.57 0.02 10.72
CA GLN A 62 21.51 -0.01 9.59
C GLN A 62 20.77 -0.13 8.26
N GLU A 63 19.72 -0.95 8.20
CA GLU A 63 18.89 -1.15 7.03
C GLU A 63 18.21 0.14 6.54
N VAL A 64 17.92 1.09 7.44
CA VAL A 64 17.38 2.41 7.11
C VAL A 64 18.49 3.36 6.67
N GLN A 65 19.70 3.24 7.23
CA GLN A 65 20.87 4.01 6.77
C GLN A 65 21.28 3.62 5.35
N ASP A 66 21.12 2.34 5.00
CA ASP A 66 21.44 1.77 3.69
C ASP A 66 20.48 2.20 2.57
N LEU A 67 19.35 2.85 2.92
CA LEU A 67 18.45 3.47 1.93
C LEU A 67 19.08 4.69 1.25
N HIS A 68 20.15 5.26 1.83
CA HIS A 68 20.88 6.40 1.28
C HIS A 68 19.96 7.58 0.88
N ALA A 69 19.04 7.95 1.79
CA ALA A 69 18.18 9.11 1.61
C ALA A 69 18.99 10.38 1.31
N ASP A 70 18.52 11.18 0.35
CA ASP A 70 19.23 12.39 -0.09
C ASP A 70 19.34 13.42 1.06
N TYR A 71 18.35 13.45 1.97
CA TYR A 71 18.35 14.29 3.16
C TYR A 71 17.91 13.55 4.42
N CYS A 72 18.42 13.99 5.57
CA CYS A 72 18.04 13.47 6.87
C CYS A 72 17.75 14.62 7.84
N VAL A 73 16.56 14.59 8.43
CA VAL A 73 16.12 15.45 9.55
C VAL A 73 16.02 14.55 10.79
N LYS A 74 16.80 14.84 11.82
CA LYS A 74 17.00 14.00 13.00
C LYS A 74 16.82 14.82 14.28
N LEU A 75 16.80 14.14 15.43
CA LEU A 75 16.73 14.79 16.76
C LEU A 75 15.52 15.74 16.84
N ASN A 76 14.35 15.22 16.46
CA ASN A 76 13.09 15.98 16.41
C ASN A 76 13.17 17.29 15.62
N GLY A 77 13.98 17.29 14.55
CA GLY A 77 14.17 18.43 13.65
C GLY A 77 15.23 19.44 14.07
N ALA A 78 15.92 19.21 15.19
CA ALA A 78 17.03 20.04 15.64
C ALA A 78 18.29 19.90 14.76
N TYR A 79 18.35 18.89 13.88
CA TYR A 79 19.50 18.66 13.01
C TYR A 79 19.08 18.15 11.63
N ALA A 80 19.56 18.81 10.57
CA ALA A 80 19.33 18.41 9.19
C ALA A 80 20.63 18.41 8.38
N LYS A 81 20.79 17.39 7.53
CA LYS A 81 21.95 17.22 6.65
C LYS A 81 21.58 16.58 5.31
N ASP A 82 22.47 16.67 4.33
CA ASP A 82 22.40 15.91 3.08
C ASP A 82 23.15 14.56 3.16
N ASP A 83 23.09 13.79 2.07
CA ASP A 83 23.78 12.50 1.88
C ASP A 83 25.32 12.62 1.92
N GLN A 84 25.86 13.76 1.51
CA GLN A 84 27.28 14.13 1.58
C GLN A 84 27.74 14.57 2.98
N LYS A 85 26.83 14.58 3.96
CA LYS A 85 27.06 14.98 5.36
C LYS A 85 27.26 16.48 5.55
N ASN A 86 26.93 17.31 4.57
CA ASN A 86 26.86 18.76 4.76
C ASN A 86 25.68 19.10 5.67
N ILE A 87 25.93 20.00 6.63
CA ILE A 87 24.90 20.45 7.57
C ILE A 87 24.05 21.50 6.89
N ILE A 88 22.75 21.23 6.78
CA ILE A 88 21.76 22.16 6.23
C ILE A 88 21.22 23.06 7.35
N PHE A 89 20.94 22.46 8.50
CA PHE A 89 20.40 23.17 9.66
C PHE A 89 20.79 22.48 10.95
N GLN A 90 21.00 23.28 12.00
CA GLN A 90 21.21 22.77 13.34
C GLN A 90 20.72 23.78 14.38
N ALA A 91 20.10 23.29 15.44
CA ALA A 91 19.57 24.08 16.56
C ALA A 91 19.88 23.35 17.88
N PRO A 92 21.12 23.45 18.38
CA PRO A 92 21.44 22.90 19.69
C PRO A 92 20.71 23.66 20.81
N ILE A 93 20.43 22.96 21.90
CA ILE A 93 19.93 23.55 23.14
C ILE A 93 21.04 24.44 23.69
N PRO A 94 20.76 25.72 24.02
CA PRO A 94 21.76 26.62 24.59
C PRO A 94 22.40 26.01 25.84
N ASP A 95 23.72 26.09 25.97
CA ASP A 95 24.47 25.45 27.07
C ASP A 95 23.98 25.91 28.46
N GLU A 96 23.63 27.19 28.62
CA GLU A 96 23.02 27.70 29.85
C GLU A 96 21.71 26.97 30.22
N VAL A 97 20.89 26.65 29.21
CA VAL A 97 19.63 25.92 29.41
C VAL A 97 19.90 24.46 29.75
N VAL A 98 20.92 23.84 29.14
CA VAL A 98 21.37 22.48 29.49
C VAL A 98 21.86 22.43 30.94
N MET A 99 22.70 23.37 31.37
CA MET A 99 23.19 23.45 32.75
C MET A 99 22.04 23.58 33.75
N ARG A 100 21.10 24.50 33.51
CA ARG A 100 19.92 24.68 34.37
C ARG A 100 19.03 23.43 34.42
N PHE A 101 18.89 22.72 33.30
CA PHE A 101 18.18 21.44 33.27
C PHE A 101 18.89 20.38 34.11
N LYS A 102 20.23 20.26 34.01
CA LYS A 102 21.02 19.32 34.82
C LYS A 102 20.87 19.62 36.32
N GLU A 103 20.96 20.88 36.70
CA GLU A 103 20.77 21.33 38.08
C GLU A 103 19.38 20.99 38.60
N TRP A 104 18.35 21.25 37.81
CA TRP A 104 16.97 20.90 38.14
C TRP A 104 16.79 19.38 38.28
N ALA A 105 17.26 18.59 37.31
CA ALA A 105 17.14 17.13 37.32
C ALA A 105 17.80 16.52 38.57
N ASN A 106 19.00 17.00 38.92
CA ASN A 106 19.68 16.61 40.14
C ASN A 106 18.89 17.00 41.41
N ALA A 107 18.32 18.22 41.43
CA ALA A 107 17.57 18.71 42.57
C ALA A 107 16.27 17.93 42.83
N VAL A 108 15.60 17.46 41.76
CA VAL A 108 14.40 16.60 41.87
C VAL A 108 14.73 15.11 41.97
N GLY A 109 16.01 14.75 41.87
CA GLY A 109 16.50 13.38 42.05
C GLY A 109 16.20 12.44 40.88
N ILE A 110 16.18 12.94 39.64
CA ILE A 110 15.98 12.12 38.43
C ILE A 110 17.29 12.00 37.64
N ASN A 111 17.45 10.87 36.96
CA ASN A 111 18.54 10.70 36.01
C ASN A 111 18.15 11.30 34.65
N TYR A 112 19.16 11.60 33.84
CA TYR A 112 18.95 12.17 32.52
C TYR A 112 19.96 11.62 31.52
N GLY A 113 19.68 11.83 30.24
CA GLY A 113 20.63 11.57 29.17
C GLY A 113 20.76 12.78 28.26
N MET A 114 21.84 12.84 27.49
CA MET A 114 22.14 13.93 26.57
C MET A 114 22.51 13.35 25.20
N ALA A 115 21.90 13.88 24.15
CA ALA A 115 22.13 13.49 22.76
C ALA A 115 22.90 14.57 22.02
N GLY A 116 24.13 14.25 21.63
CA GLY A 116 24.92 15.06 20.71
C GLY A 116 24.74 14.62 19.26
N ARG A 117 25.55 15.21 18.36
CA ARG A 117 25.49 14.87 16.92
C ARG A 117 25.93 13.44 16.62
N HIS A 118 26.92 12.94 17.35
CA HIS A 118 27.62 11.69 17.04
C HIS A 118 27.53 10.62 18.13
N GLN A 119 27.18 11.02 19.35
CA GLN A 119 27.06 10.13 20.50
C GLN A 119 26.01 10.65 21.47
N ALA A 120 25.43 9.73 22.23
CA ALA A 120 24.60 10.02 23.39
C ALA A 120 25.28 9.49 24.64
N VAL A 121 24.94 10.08 25.78
CA VAL A 121 25.47 9.68 27.08
C VAL A 121 24.37 9.77 28.14
N LEU A 122 24.64 9.14 29.27
CA LEU A 122 23.80 9.15 30.46
C LEU A 122 24.47 9.95 31.59
N SER A 123 23.66 10.54 32.46
CA SER A 123 24.13 11.09 33.73
C SER A 123 24.56 9.98 34.68
N GLU A 124 23.83 8.87 34.66
CA GLU A 124 24.05 7.70 35.50
C GLU A 124 23.38 6.49 34.84
N ARG A 125 23.86 5.29 35.13
CA ARG A 125 23.25 4.04 34.67
C ARG A 125 22.76 3.22 35.86
N ASN A 126 21.46 2.90 35.85
CA ASN A 126 20.80 1.99 36.78
C ASN A 126 19.74 1.16 36.04
N ASP A 127 19.03 0.30 36.76
CA ASP A 127 18.03 -0.61 36.18
C ASP A 127 16.89 0.14 35.47
N LEU A 128 16.44 1.28 36.02
CA LEU A 128 15.36 2.07 35.43
C LEU A 128 15.80 2.70 34.11
N VAL A 129 16.97 3.36 34.11
CA VAL A 129 17.55 3.98 32.90
C VAL A 129 17.78 2.93 31.83
N SER A 130 18.39 1.79 32.19
CA SER A 130 18.73 0.71 31.26
C SER A 130 17.48 0.12 30.61
N LYS A 131 16.42 -0.16 31.40
CA LYS A 131 15.13 -0.64 30.88
C LYS A 131 14.48 0.33 29.89
N ALA A 132 14.59 1.64 30.14
CA ALA A 132 13.99 2.64 29.28
C ALA A 132 14.78 2.85 27.97
N ILE A 133 16.10 3.06 28.06
CA ILE A 133 16.89 3.55 26.92
C ILE A 133 17.53 2.44 26.07
N ASP A 134 17.96 1.33 26.67
CA ASP A 134 18.73 0.29 25.96
C ASP A 134 17.97 -0.38 24.80
N PRO A 135 16.62 -0.53 24.81
CA PRO A 135 15.88 -0.99 23.65
C PRO A 135 16.03 -0.10 22.41
N VAL A 136 16.36 1.18 22.60
CA VAL A 136 16.52 2.17 21.52
C VAL A 136 18.00 2.47 21.27
N TYR A 137 18.78 2.63 22.34
CA TYR A 137 20.20 2.95 22.34
C TYR A 137 20.91 2.10 23.39
N ALA A 138 21.38 0.92 22.98
CA ALA A 138 22.15 0.05 23.85
C ALA A 138 23.51 0.66 24.24
N ASP A 139 23.99 0.30 25.43
CA ASP A 139 25.37 0.52 25.87
C ASP A 139 25.85 1.99 25.85
N LEU A 140 24.96 2.95 26.06
CA LEU A 140 25.35 4.36 26.23
C LEU A 140 26.31 4.56 27.41
N ASP A 141 27.37 5.32 27.17
CA ASP A 141 28.37 5.71 28.17
C ASP A 141 27.79 6.64 29.23
N VAL A 142 28.38 6.61 30.43
CA VAL A 142 28.07 7.55 31.51
C VAL A 142 29.03 8.75 31.45
N CYS A 143 28.50 9.93 31.13
CA CYS A 143 29.27 11.17 31.03
C CYS A 143 28.40 12.40 31.36
N PRO A 144 28.26 12.77 32.65
CA PRO A 144 27.42 13.90 33.07
C PRO A 144 27.85 15.26 32.50
N ASP A 145 29.14 15.42 32.19
CA ASP A 145 29.73 16.69 31.75
C ASP A 145 29.94 16.75 30.23
N PHE A 146 29.21 15.91 29.49
CA PHE A 146 29.29 15.83 28.04
C PHE A 146 29.03 17.17 27.33
N ASN A 147 28.15 18.01 27.89
CA ASN A 147 27.83 19.33 27.34
C ASN A 147 29.03 20.31 27.36
N GLU A 148 30.07 20.07 28.17
CA GLU A 148 31.26 20.94 28.21
C GLU A 148 32.06 20.93 26.90
N LYS A 149 31.94 19.85 26.11
CA LYS A 149 32.70 19.65 24.87
C LYS A 149 31.83 19.40 23.64
N HIS A 150 30.53 19.25 23.83
CA HIS A 150 29.62 18.83 22.79
C HIS A 150 28.30 19.62 22.83
N ASP A 151 27.87 20.07 21.66
CA ASP A 151 26.54 20.61 21.47
C ASP A 151 25.48 19.54 21.75
N ILE A 152 24.49 19.88 22.57
CA ILE A 152 23.37 19.01 22.92
C ILE A 152 22.15 19.40 22.11
N TYR A 153 21.51 18.42 21.48
CA TYR A 153 20.36 18.65 20.60
C TYR A 153 19.05 18.13 21.19
N GLN A 154 19.15 17.16 22.07
CA GLN A 154 18.03 16.55 22.78
C GLN A 154 18.54 16.01 24.11
N MET A 155 17.70 15.98 25.12
CA MET A 155 17.98 15.31 26.39
C MET A 155 16.84 14.32 26.70
N TRP A 156 17.05 13.47 27.70
CA TRP A 156 16.04 12.54 28.21
C TRP A 156 15.91 12.69 29.72
N THR A 157 14.70 12.51 30.24
CA THR A 157 14.49 12.24 31.66
C THR A 157 14.36 10.74 31.89
N PHE A 158 14.79 10.25 33.07
CA PHE A 158 14.58 8.87 33.49
C PHE A 158 14.06 8.86 34.93
N GLU A 159 12.80 8.45 35.09
CA GLU A 159 12.00 8.73 36.28
C GLU A 159 10.71 7.87 36.37
N ASP A 160 10.06 7.83 37.53
CA ASP A 160 8.83 7.06 37.79
C ASP A 160 7.58 7.93 38.08
N GLN A 161 7.66 9.25 37.91
CA GLN A 161 6.61 10.20 38.28
C GLN A 161 5.55 10.39 37.19
N GLY A 162 5.80 9.95 35.95
CA GLY A 162 4.80 10.04 34.89
C GLY A 162 4.41 11.50 34.60
N ASP A 163 3.15 11.76 34.27
CA ASP A 163 2.67 13.12 33.94
C ASP A 163 2.79 14.13 35.10
N ALA A 164 3.11 13.67 36.31
CA ALA A 164 3.39 14.55 37.44
C ALA A 164 4.72 15.31 37.30
N LEU A 165 5.68 14.79 36.52
CA LEU A 165 6.93 15.49 36.26
C LEU A 165 6.67 16.69 35.34
N GLN A 166 6.93 17.89 35.84
CA GLN A 166 6.79 19.13 35.09
C GLN A 166 8.08 19.93 35.16
N LEU A 167 8.46 20.52 34.03
CA LEU A 167 9.57 21.48 33.99
C LEU A 167 9.19 22.72 34.82
N PRO A 168 10.13 23.30 35.59
CA PRO A 168 9.90 24.57 36.26
C PRO A 168 9.72 25.67 35.21
N GLU A 169 8.98 26.73 35.56
CA GLU A 169 8.55 27.78 34.62
C GLU A 169 9.71 28.37 33.79
N ASP A 170 10.85 28.52 34.44
CA ASP A 170 12.08 29.09 33.88
C ASP A 170 12.75 28.16 32.83
N LEU A 171 12.57 26.84 32.91
CA LEU A 171 12.98 25.88 31.89
C LEU A 171 11.86 25.63 30.88
N ALA A 172 10.61 25.62 31.33
CA ALA A 172 9.43 25.38 30.50
C ALA A 172 9.26 26.47 29.42
N GLN A 173 9.83 27.66 29.56
CA GLN A 173 9.86 28.65 28.47
C GLN A 173 10.75 28.24 27.28
N TYR A 174 11.76 27.40 27.51
CA TYR A 174 12.73 26.98 26.49
C TYR A 174 12.57 25.52 26.08
N LEU A 175 12.14 24.65 26.99
CA LEU A 175 12.09 23.21 26.80
C LEU A 175 10.64 22.71 26.89
N ARG A 176 10.40 21.56 26.27
CA ARG A 176 9.17 20.79 26.46
C ARG A 176 9.51 19.33 26.67
N LEU A 177 8.67 18.65 27.45
CA LEU A 177 8.71 17.21 27.64
C LEU A 177 7.78 16.54 26.62
N VAL A 178 8.26 15.48 25.97
CA VAL A 178 7.46 14.61 25.11
C VAL A 178 7.61 13.19 25.63
N ARG A 179 6.57 12.68 26.28
CA ARG A 179 6.51 11.33 26.83
C ARG A 179 6.58 10.30 25.70
N TRP A 180 7.49 9.34 25.79
CA TRP A 180 7.63 8.24 24.81
C TRP A 180 7.78 6.86 25.47
N HIS A 181 8.04 6.83 26.78
CA HIS A 181 8.12 5.63 27.60
C HIS A 181 7.57 5.93 29.01
N ASP A 182 7.01 4.94 29.69
CA ASP A 182 6.46 5.09 31.05
C ASP A 182 7.45 5.79 31.98
N ASN A 183 8.74 5.46 31.81
CA ASN A 183 9.84 6.01 32.60
C ASN A 183 10.71 7.07 31.92
N SER A 184 10.33 7.59 30.75
CA SER A 184 11.16 8.57 30.05
C SER A 184 10.37 9.55 29.18
N SER A 185 10.86 10.79 29.16
CA SER A 185 10.42 11.83 28.23
C SER A 185 11.61 12.39 27.46
N ASP A 186 11.38 12.68 26.19
CA ASP A 186 12.27 13.50 25.37
C ASP A 186 12.17 14.95 25.88
N VAL A 187 13.32 15.58 26.10
CA VAL A 187 13.44 16.99 26.46
C VAL A 187 13.98 17.71 25.24
N VAL A 188 13.12 18.48 24.59
CA VAL A 188 13.43 19.13 23.30
C VAL A 188 13.27 20.64 23.40
N LEU A 189 14.03 21.36 22.58
CA LEU A 189 13.95 22.81 22.48
C LEU A 189 12.56 23.23 21.94
N LYS A 190 11.93 24.21 22.57
CA LYS A 190 10.69 24.81 22.05
C LYS A 190 10.97 25.48 20.70
N GLY A 191 10.06 25.27 19.76
CA GLY A 191 10.20 25.73 18.39
C GLY A 191 10.93 24.77 17.46
N THR A 192 11.62 23.73 17.95
CA THR A 192 12.12 22.66 17.07
C THR A 192 11.05 21.59 16.86
N SER A 193 10.86 21.16 15.62
CA SER A 193 9.99 20.03 15.25
C SER A 193 10.46 19.42 13.93
N LYS A 194 9.98 18.22 13.60
CA LYS A 194 10.23 17.59 12.30
C LYS A 194 9.87 18.55 11.15
N ALA A 195 8.75 19.27 11.27
CA ALA A 195 8.32 20.29 10.32
C ALA A 195 9.32 21.43 10.16
N LEU A 196 9.88 21.97 11.26
CA LEU A 196 10.94 22.98 11.17
C LEU A 196 12.15 22.43 10.42
N GLY A 197 12.66 21.26 10.81
CA GLY A 197 13.85 20.68 10.17
C GLY A 197 13.63 20.42 8.66
N VAL A 198 12.46 19.88 8.30
CA VAL A 198 12.06 19.69 6.90
C VAL A 198 11.97 21.03 6.18
N SER A 199 11.34 22.05 6.77
CA SER A 199 11.21 23.37 6.12
C SER A 199 12.57 24.00 5.80
N LYS A 200 13.59 23.79 6.63
CA LYS A 200 14.96 24.26 6.35
C LYS A 200 15.61 23.54 5.17
N VAL A 201 15.33 22.25 5.00
CA VAL A 201 15.75 21.50 3.79
C VAL A 201 15.02 22.01 2.55
N VAL A 202 13.70 22.25 2.66
CA VAL A 202 12.88 22.77 1.57
C VAL A 202 13.35 24.16 1.13
N ASP A 203 13.60 25.06 2.09
CA ASP A 203 14.15 26.40 1.84
C ASP A 203 15.52 26.32 1.15
N HIS A 204 16.41 25.43 1.63
CA HIS A 204 17.73 25.20 1.05
C HIS A 204 17.65 24.75 -0.42
N LEU A 205 16.66 23.92 -0.75
CA LEU A 205 16.41 23.43 -2.10
C LEU A 205 15.65 24.42 -2.99
N GLY A 206 15.18 25.54 -2.46
CA GLY A 206 14.31 26.49 -3.17
C GLY A 206 12.94 25.89 -3.55
N LEU A 207 12.51 24.85 -2.84
CA LEU A 207 11.21 24.20 -3.03
C LEU A 207 10.13 24.91 -2.21
N LYS A 208 8.87 24.54 -2.45
CA LYS A 208 7.73 24.99 -1.67
C LYS A 208 7.08 23.82 -0.95
N PRO A 209 6.28 24.07 0.10
CA PRO A 209 5.61 22.98 0.81
C PRO A 209 4.71 22.13 -0.10
N GLU A 210 4.08 22.74 -1.12
CA GLU A 210 3.29 22.02 -2.15
C GLU A 210 4.08 20.98 -2.98
N ASN A 211 5.42 21.02 -2.93
CA ASN A 211 6.29 20.04 -3.59
C ASN A 211 6.64 18.84 -2.69
N ILE A 212 6.17 18.84 -1.44
CA ILE A 212 6.57 17.89 -0.41
C ILE A 212 5.43 16.92 -0.12
N LEU A 213 5.78 15.64 -0.12
CA LEU A 213 4.94 14.56 0.36
C LEU A 213 5.54 14.00 1.64
N VAL A 214 4.72 13.71 2.65
CA VAL A 214 5.18 13.11 3.91
C VAL A 214 4.41 11.83 4.22
N PHE A 215 5.12 10.84 4.75
CA PHE A 215 4.55 9.68 5.42
C PHE A 215 4.88 9.74 6.91
N GLY A 216 3.90 9.42 7.75
CA GLY A 216 4.08 9.34 9.20
C GLY A 216 2.93 8.61 9.87
N ASP A 217 3.06 8.39 11.17
CA ASP A 217 2.17 7.52 11.93
C ASP A 217 1.73 8.07 13.29
N GLU A 218 2.59 8.85 13.96
CA GLU A 218 2.36 9.33 15.31
C GLU A 218 2.06 10.83 15.39
N LEU A 219 1.62 11.29 16.57
CA LEU A 219 1.28 12.69 16.81
C LEU A 219 2.46 13.67 16.64
N ASN A 220 3.71 13.18 16.68
CA ASN A 220 4.89 14.00 16.42
C ASN A 220 5.02 14.42 14.94
N ASP A 221 4.27 13.79 14.03
CA ASP A 221 4.19 14.15 12.61
C ASP A 221 3.09 15.17 12.30
N LEU A 222 2.25 15.51 13.28
CA LEU A 222 1.08 16.36 13.07
C LEU A 222 1.41 17.76 12.50
N GLU A 223 2.50 18.38 12.99
CA GLU A 223 3.00 19.65 12.44
C GLU A 223 3.61 19.48 11.04
N LEU A 224 4.23 18.32 10.77
CA LEU A 224 4.81 18.02 9.47
C LEU A 224 3.71 17.80 8.41
N PHE A 225 2.58 17.21 8.83
CA PHE A 225 1.38 17.06 8.01
C PHE A 225 0.73 18.41 7.69
N ASP A 226 0.68 19.36 8.63
CA ASP A 226 0.23 20.74 8.35
C ASP A 226 1.10 21.46 7.32
N TYR A 227 2.39 21.17 7.36
CA TYR A 227 3.36 21.83 6.51
C TYR A 227 3.32 21.30 5.07
N ALA A 228 3.27 19.99 4.88
CA ALA A 228 3.44 19.35 3.58
C ALA A 228 2.27 19.59 2.60
N GLY A 229 2.57 19.50 1.29
CA GLY A 229 1.56 19.60 0.25
C GLY A 229 0.63 18.40 0.19
N ILE A 230 1.18 17.22 0.47
CA ILE A 230 0.46 15.95 0.63
C ILE A 230 0.96 15.27 1.91
N SER A 231 0.04 14.85 2.76
CA SER A 231 0.37 14.06 3.94
C SER A 231 -0.37 12.72 3.96
N ILE A 232 0.37 11.64 4.21
CA ILE A 232 -0.15 10.27 4.18
C ILE A 232 0.07 9.61 5.53
N ALA A 233 -1.01 9.23 6.18
CA ALA A 233 -0.98 8.42 7.40
C ALA A 233 -0.90 6.94 7.04
N MET A 234 -0.14 6.17 7.81
CA MET A 234 -0.12 4.70 7.76
C MET A 234 -1.42 4.11 8.32
N GLY A 235 -1.72 2.85 7.98
CA GLY A 235 -2.97 2.20 8.41
C GLY A 235 -3.11 2.03 9.93
N ILE A 236 -1.99 2.05 10.66
CA ILE A 236 -1.95 1.95 12.14
C ILE A 236 -1.84 3.30 12.84
N SER A 237 -1.81 4.41 12.10
CA SER A 237 -1.54 5.74 12.66
C SER A 237 -2.54 6.18 13.70
N HIS A 238 -2.12 7.08 14.59
CA HIS A 238 -2.99 7.69 15.58
C HIS A 238 -4.25 8.32 14.92
N PRO A 239 -5.47 8.17 15.48
CA PRO A 239 -6.71 8.64 14.84
C PRO A 239 -6.71 10.12 14.43
N LEU A 240 -6.16 11.00 15.29
CA LEU A 240 -6.03 12.44 14.97
C LEU A 240 -5.11 12.72 13.78
N LEU A 241 -4.09 11.88 13.56
CA LEU A 241 -3.22 12.01 12.39
C LEU A 241 -3.94 11.51 11.13
N GLN A 242 -4.69 10.41 11.23
CA GLN A 242 -5.50 9.88 10.13
C GLN A 242 -6.57 10.89 9.67
N GLU A 243 -7.27 11.54 10.60
CA GLU A 243 -8.28 12.58 10.29
C GLU A 243 -7.68 13.74 9.48
N LYS A 244 -6.42 14.05 9.72
CA LYS A 244 -5.71 15.15 9.09
C LYS A 244 -5.09 14.80 7.73
N ALA A 245 -4.83 13.52 7.49
CA ALA A 245 -4.12 13.07 6.29
C ALA A 245 -4.95 13.33 5.01
N ASP A 246 -4.27 13.65 3.91
CA ASP A 246 -4.91 13.66 2.58
C ASP A 246 -5.27 12.22 2.14
N PHE A 247 -4.59 11.22 2.70
CA PHE A 247 -4.84 9.80 2.46
C PHE A 247 -4.36 8.95 3.63
N VAL A 248 -5.14 7.92 3.99
CA VAL A 248 -4.72 6.85 4.90
C VAL A 248 -4.37 5.63 4.05
N THR A 249 -3.11 5.19 4.11
CA THR A 249 -2.64 4.03 3.37
C THR A 249 -2.73 2.74 4.19
N LYS A 250 -2.30 1.62 3.61
CA LYS A 250 -2.24 0.31 4.29
C LYS A 250 -1.15 0.29 5.37
N LYS A 251 -1.04 -0.84 6.09
CA LYS A 251 0.04 -1.03 7.07
C LYS A 251 1.39 -1.27 6.41
N VAL A 252 2.46 -1.29 7.21
CA VAL A 252 3.82 -1.59 6.75
C VAL A 252 3.88 -2.98 6.11
N GLU A 253 3.27 -3.98 6.75
CA GLU A 253 3.17 -5.38 6.32
C GLU A 253 2.45 -5.55 4.97
N GLU A 254 1.56 -4.62 4.65
CA GLU A 254 0.71 -4.63 3.46
C GLU A 254 1.28 -3.74 2.34
N ASN A 255 2.57 -3.38 2.43
CA ASN A 255 3.26 -2.48 1.50
C ASN A 255 2.57 -1.11 1.36
N GLY A 256 2.09 -0.52 2.46
CA GLY A 256 1.32 0.73 2.45
C GLY A 256 2.01 1.90 1.75
N ILE A 257 3.34 2.06 1.89
CA ILE A 257 4.07 3.12 1.18
C ILE A 257 4.03 2.90 -0.33
N LEU A 258 4.32 1.67 -0.79
CA LEU A 258 4.30 1.34 -2.22
C LEU A 258 2.91 1.59 -2.81
N TYR A 259 1.88 1.07 -2.14
CA TYR A 259 0.49 1.24 -2.55
C TYR A 259 0.09 2.72 -2.70
N ALA A 260 0.46 3.57 -1.73
CA ALA A 260 0.19 4.99 -1.81
C ALA A 260 0.93 5.67 -2.98
N LEU A 261 2.20 5.35 -3.18
CA LEU A 261 3.01 5.94 -4.26
C LEU A 261 2.54 5.49 -5.65
N GLU A 262 2.06 4.25 -5.80
CA GLU A 262 1.41 3.74 -7.02
C GLU A 262 0.09 4.46 -7.29
N GLU A 263 -0.76 4.61 -6.26
CA GLU A 263 -2.05 5.31 -6.40
C GLU A 263 -1.89 6.79 -6.79
N LEU A 264 -0.80 7.42 -6.33
CA LEU A 264 -0.43 8.79 -6.69
C LEU A 264 0.27 8.89 -8.05
N GLY A 265 0.63 7.78 -8.68
CA GLY A 265 1.41 7.72 -9.92
C GLY A 265 2.87 8.18 -9.76
N LEU A 266 3.37 8.23 -8.52
CA LEU A 266 4.78 8.54 -8.23
C LEU A 266 5.66 7.32 -8.49
N ILE A 267 5.13 6.11 -8.31
CA ILE A 267 5.75 4.83 -8.69
C ILE A 267 4.85 4.12 -9.71
N GLU A 268 5.46 3.39 -10.65
CA GLU A 268 4.70 2.60 -11.62
C GLU A 268 4.21 1.32 -10.96
N LYS A 269 2.92 1.05 -11.08
CA LYS A 269 2.33 -0.21 -10.60
C LYS A 269 2.84 -1.35 -11.46
N GLU A 270 3.46 -2.34 -10.83
CA GLU A 270 3.85 -3.57 -11.51
C GLU A 270 2.59 -4.44 -11.68
N LEU A 271 2.18 -4.63 -12.94
CA LEU A 271 0.99 -5.42 -13.27
C LEU A 271 1.40 -6.88 -13.49
N HIS A 272 0.72 -7.79 -12.80
CA HIS A 272 0.85 -9.23 -13.01
C HIS A 272 -0.39 -9.77 -13.71
N PHE A 273 -0.27 -10.40 -14.87
CA PHE A 273 -1.41 -10.91 -15.63
C PHE A 273 -1.63 -12.41 -15.37
N PRO A 274 -2.46 -12.83 -14.40
CA PRO A 274 -2.57 -14.24 -14.00
C PRO A 274 -3.09 -15.15 -15.12
N GLN A 275 -3.87 -14.62 -16.06
CA GLN A 275 -4.44 -15.40 -17.16
C GLN A 275 -3.40 -15.95 -18.16
N ILE A 276 -2.20 -15.37 -18.22
CA ILE A 276 -1.11 -15.83 -19.08
C ILE A 276 -0.02 -16.60 -18.32
N SER A 277 -0.17 -16.73 -17.00
CA SER A 277 0.76 -17.43 -16.08
C SER A 277 -0.02 -18.27 -15.07
N LEU A 278 -0.95 -19.09 -15.55
CA LEU A 278 -1.89 -19.83 -14.69
C LEU A 278 -1.22 -20.84 -13.75
N ASP A 279 -0.02 -21.31 -14.11
CA ASP A 279 0.77 -22.27 -13.32
C ASP A 279 1.25 -21.69 -11.98
N THR A 280 1.33 -20.36 -11.85
CA THR A 280 1.74 -19.68 -10.62
C THR A 280 0.56 -19.14 -9.81
N VAL A 281 -0.67 -19.27 -10.31
CA VAL A 281 -1.86 -18.72 -9.65
C VAL A 281 -2.33 -19.67 -8.54
N GLN A 282 -2.65 -19.10 -7.38
CA GLN A 282 -3.33 -19.79 -6.28
C GLN A 282 -4.79 -19.32 -6.22
N GLY A 283 -5.67 -20.20 -5.74
CA GLY A 283 -7.09 -19.90 -5.55
C GLY A 283 -8.00 -21.03 -6.03
N PRO A 284 -9.31 -20.91 -5.78
CA PRO A 284 -10.26 -21.96 -6.07
C PRO A 284 -10.37 -22.24 -7.57
N LYS A 285 -10.65 -23.49 -7.91
CA LYS A 285 -10.98 -23.92 -9.26
C LYS A 285 -12.44 -24.35 -9.34
N ALA A 286 -13.03 -24.28 -10.52
CA ALA A 286 -14.35 -24.79 -10.78
C ALA A 286 -14.32 -25.74 -11.98
N ILE A 287 -15.07 -26.83 -11.90
CA ILE A 287 -15.33 -27.74 -13.02
C ILE A 287 -16.79 -27.59 -13.40
N ILE A 288 -17.07 -26.98 -14.55
CA ILE A 288 -18.40 -26.90 -15.13
C ILE A 288 -18.60 -28.16 -15.96
N LYS A 289 -19.38 -29.10 -15.44
CA LYS A 289 -19.69 -30.36 -16.13
C LYS A 289 -20.83 -30.13 -17.11
N THR A 290 -20.66 -30.57 -18.35
CA THR A 290 -21.68 -30.40 -19.38
C THR A 290 -21.95 -31.71 -20.11
N ASN A 291 -23.08 -31.80 -20.80
CA ASN A 291 -23.37 -32.91 -21.71
C ASN A 291 -22.42 -33.00 -22.93
N HIS A 292 -21.43 -32.11 -23.04
CA HIS A 292 -20.39 -32.09 -24.07
C HIS A 292 -18.96 -32.25 -23.51
N GLY A 293 -18.82 -32.46 -22.19
CA GLY A 293 -17.55 -32.58 -21.49
C GLY A 293 -17.35 -31.53 -20.40
N ASP A 294 -16.19 -31.57 -19.76
CA ASP A 294 -15.89 -30.73 -18.59
C ASP A 294 -15.08 -29.49 -18.99
N LEU A 295 -15.45 -28.34 -18.41
CA LEU A 295 -14.71 -27.09 -18.52
C LEU A 295 -14.07 -26.76 -17.17
N GLN A 296 -12.75 -26.86 -17.08
CA GLN A 296 -12.00 -26.51 -15.86
C GLN A 296 -11.57 -25.04 -15.90
N VAL A 297 -11.86 -24.31 -14.82
CA VAL A 297 -11.63 -22.86 -14.69
C VAL A 297 -10.83 -22.57 -13.42
N GLN A 298 -9.79 -21.74 -13.53
CA GLN A 298 -9.14 -21.08 -12.39
C GLN A 298 -9.89 -19.79 -12.08
N LEU A 299 -10.29 -19.57 -10.82
CA LEU A 299 -10.98 -18.35 -10.38
C LEU A 299 -9.99 -17.36 -9.75
N PHE A 300 -10.35 -16.06 -9.77
CA PHE A 300 -9.49 -14.95 -9.32
C PHE A 300 -10.12 -14.12 -8.18
N PRO A 301 -10.19 -14.65 -6.94
CA PRO A 301 -10.86 -13.98 -5.82
C PRO A 301 -10.20 -12.68 -5.38
N GLU A 302 -8.88 -12.51 -5.57
CA GLU A 302 -8.17 -11.26 -5.27
C GLU A 302 -8.53 -10.12 -6.23
N HIS A 303 -8.96 -10.46 -7.44
CA HIS A 303 -9.26 -9.50 -8.51
C HIS A 303 -10.76 -9.19 -8.64
N ALA A 304 -11.63 -10.16 -8.34
CA ALA A 304 -13.08 -10.03 -8.40
C ALA A 304 -13.76 -10.76 -7.21
N PRO A 305 -13.54 -10.30 -5.97
CA PRO A 305 -13.94 -11.04 -4.76
C PRO A 305 -15.45 -11.27 -4.67
N LYS A 306 -16.30 -10.28 -4.99
CA LYS A 306 -17.75 -10.45 -4.91
C LYS A 306 -18.27 -11.34 -6.03
N THR A 307 -17.74 -11.20 -7.24
CA THR A 307 -18.11 -12.05 -8.37
C THR A 307 -17.73 -13.51 -8.13
N VAL A 308 -16.51 -13.77 -7.67
CA VAL A 308 -16.06 -15.14 -7.36
C VAL A 308 -16.89 -15.74 -6.21
N ALA A 309 -17.13 -14.97 -5.15
CA ALA A 309 -17.98 -15.43 -4.04
C ALA A 309 -19.42 -15.73 -4.50
N ASN A 310 -20.00 -14.89 -5.37
CA ASN A 310 -21.31 -15.10 -5.95
C ASN A 310 -21.36 -16.40 -6.80
N PHE A 311 -20.42 -16.58 -7.72
CA PHE A 311 -20.36 -17.77 -8.56
C PHE A 311 -20.17 -19.06 -7.74
N ILE A 312 -19.25 -19.06 -6.78
CA ILE A 312 -19.01 -20.21 -5.89
C ILE A 312 -20.23 -20.49 -5.01
N GLY A 313 -20.86 -19.46 -4.46
CA GLY A 313 -22.06 -19.58 -3.61
C GLY A 313 -23.20 -20.25 -4.37
N LEU A 314 -23.54 -19.73 -5.55
CA LEU A 314 -24.57 -20.29 -6.42
C LEU A 314 -24.24 -21.72 -6.86
N ALA A 315 -22.99 -22.01 -7.21
CA ALA A 315 -22.56 -23.36 -7.58
C ALA A 315 -22.71 -24.35 -6.42
N LYS A 316 -22.29 -23.98 -5.20
CA LYS A 316 -22.41 -24.83 -4.00
C LYS A 316 -23.87 -25.09 -3.58
N GLU A 317 -24.80 -24.21 -3.96
CA GLU A 317 -26.25 -24.39 -3.77
C GLU A 317 -26.94 -25.20 -4.88
N GLY A 318 -26.21 -25.63 -5.91
CA GLY A 318 -26.77 -26.34 -7.07
C GLY A 318 -27.62 -25.43 -7.98
N TYR A 319 -27.46 -24.11 -7.89
CA TYR A 319 -28.24 -23.13 -8.65
C TYR A 319 -28.08 -23.29 -10.17
N TYR A 320 -26.91 -23.78 -10.60
CA TYR A 320 -26.58 -23.99 -12.01
C TYR A 320 -26.92 -25.39 -12.53
N ASP A 321 -27.39 -26.30 -11.67
CA ASP A 321 -27.65 -27.70 -12.05
C ASP A 321 -28.84 -27.77 -13.01
N GLY A 322 -28.62 -28.33 -14.20
CA GLY A 322 -29.60 -28.41 -15.28
C GLY A 322 -29.82 -27.09 -16.04
N VAL A 323 -29.07 -26.03 -15.74
CA VAL A 323 -29.16 -24.75 -16.44
C VAL A 323 -28.49 -24.85 -17.81
N ILE A 324 -29.08 -24.23 -18.84
CA ILE A 324 -28.56 -24.30 -20.20
C ILE A 324 -27.64 -23.11 -20.56
N PHE A 325 -26.73 -23.34 -21.51
CA PHE A 325 -26.14 -22.26 -22.30
C PHE A 325 -27.18 -21.75 -23.30
N HIS A 326 -27.96 -20.75 -22.88
CA HIS A 326 -29.11 -20.26 -23.64
C HIS A 326 -28.73 -19.41 -24.86
N ARG A 327 -27.45 -19.05 -25.01
CA ARG A 327 -26.94 -18.27 -26.14
C ARG A 327 -25.51 -18.69 -26.50
N ILE A 328 -25.30 -19.08 -27.75
CA ILE A 328 -24.01 -19.55 -28.27
C ILE A 328 -23.71 -18.82 -29.59
N ILE A 329 -22.64 -18.04 -29.61
CA ILE A 329 -22.23 -17.30 -30.81
C ILE A 329 -20.83 -17.77 -31.22
N PRO A 330 -20.70 -18.51 -32.36
CA PRO A 330 -19.42 -18.91 -32.89
C PRO A 330 -18.49 -17.72 -33.10
N ASP A 331 -17.21 -17.89 -32.79
CA ASP A 331 -16.18 -16.85 -32.85
C ASP A 331 -16.46 -15.65 -31.93
N PHE A 332 -17.25 -15.85 -30.87
CA PHE A 332 -17.50 -14.84 -29.85
C PHE A 332 -17.50 -15.43 -28.45
N MET A 333 -18.57 -16.10 -28.01
CA MET A 333 -18.72 -16.59 -26.63
C MET A 333 -19.90 -17.58 -26.49
N ILE A 334 -19.89 -18.33 -25.39
CA ILE A 334 -21.03 -19.14 -24.92
C ILE A 334 -21.53 -18.54 -23.60
N GLN A 335 -22.84 -18.31 -23.46
CA GLN A 335 -23.45 -17.64 -22.31
C GLN A 335 -24.48 -18.55 -21.62
N GLY A 336 -24.37 -18.60 -20.29
CA GLY A 336 -25.20 -19.44 -19.42
C GLY A 336 -25.49 -18.75 -18.08
N GLY A 337 -26.00 -19.52 -17.12
CA GLY A 337 -26.26 -19.05 -15.76
C GLY A 337 -27.60 -18.35 -15.53
N ASP A 338 -28.54 -18.43 -16.48
CA ASP A 338 -29.94 -18.05 -16.28
C ASP A 338 -30.80 -19.31 -16.06
N PRO A 339 -31.36 -19.54 -14.85
CA PRO A 339 -32.19 -20.71 -14.56
C PRO A 339 -33.44 -20.83 -15.42
N THR A 340 -33.92 -19.73 -16.01
CA THR A 340 -35.08 -19.76 -16.90
C THR A 340 -34.70 -20.16 -18.34
N GLY A 341 -33.42 -20.09 -18.70
CA GLY A 341 -32.93 -20.34 -20.05
C GLY A 341 -33.45 -19.34 -21.10
N THR A 342 -33.88 -18.15 -20.68
CA THR A 342 -34.44 -17.10 -21.55
C THR A 342 -33.44 -15.98 -21.86
N GLY A 343 -32.38 -15.86 -21.06
CA GLY A 343 -31.44 -14.75 -21.02
C GLY A 343 -31.93 -13.54 -20.22
N MET A 344 -33.14 -13.59 -19.65
CA MET A 344 -33.75 -12.47 -18.90
C MET A 344 -33.82 -12.71 -17.38
N GLY A 345 -33.49 -13.92 -16.91
CA GLY A 345 -33.52 -14.27 -15.50
C GLY A 345 -32.14 -14.25 -14.83
N GLY A 346 -32.09 -14.74 -13.60
CA GLY A 346 -30.88 -14.82 -12.80
C GLY A 346 -30.90 -13.88 -11.59
N GLN A 347 -30.30 -14.33 -10.49
CA GLN A 347 -30.18 -13.59 -9.24
C GLN A 347 -28.79 -13.79 -8.64
N SER A 348 -28.34 -12.86 -7.82
CA SER A 348 -27.10 -13.00 -7.07
C SER A 348 -27.36 -13.47 -5.64
N ILE A 349 -26.32 -13.96 -4.97
CA ILE A 349 -26.39 -14.24 -3.52
C ILE A 349 -26.58 -12.97 -2.67
N TYR A 350 -26.45 -11.79 -3.28
CA TYR A 350 -26.63 -10.48 -2.66
C TYR A 350 -28.00 -9.84 -2.95
N GLY A 351 -28.90 -10.55 -3.63
CA GLY A 351 -30.19 -10.03 -4.12
C GLY A 351 -30.22 -9.88 -5.65
N ASP A 352 -30.90 -8.86 -6.15
CA ASP A 352 -31.17 -8.73 -7.60
C ASP A 352 -29.89 -8.46 -8.44
N SER A 353 -29.07 -7.49 -8.06
CA SER A 353 -27.84 -7.16 -8.79
C SER A 353 -26.72 -6.64 -7.89
N PHE A 354 -25.48 -6.73 -8.37
CA PHE A 354 -24.29 -6.20 -7.69
C PHE A 354 -23.32 -5.51 -8.67
N GLU A 355 -22.37 -4.77 -8.10
CA GLU A 355 -21.42 -3.91 -8.81
C GLU A 355 -20.43 -4.67 -9.71
N ASP A 356 -19.84 -3.97 -10.67
CA ASP A 356 -18.73 -4.48 -11.49
C ASP A 356 -17.39 -4.43 -10.72
N GLU A 357 -16.53 -5.42 -10.95
CA GLU A 357 -15.18 -5.52 -10.36
C GLU A 357 -14.14 -5.58 -11.48
N PHE A 358 -13.76 -4.42 -12.02
CA PHE A 358 -12.78 -4.36 -13.09
C PHE A 358 -11.34 -4.35 -12.56
N SER A 359 -10.54 -5.30 -13.04
CA SER A 359 -9.11 -5.43 -12.70
C SER A 359 -8.19 -4.88 -13.81
N ASP A 360 -7.06 -4.28 -13.42
CA ASP A 360 -5.97 -3.92 -14.34
C ASP A 360 -5.16 -5.10 -14.86
N GLU A 361 -5.44 -6.29 -14.34
CA GLU A 361 -4.69 -7.51 -14.56
C GLU A 361 -5.51 -8.59 -15.26
N LEU A 362 -6.83 -8.39 -15.39
CA LEU A 362 -7.74 -9.34 -16.04
C LEU A 362 -8.40 -8.75 -17.28
N TYR A 363 -8.48 -9.57 -18.32
CA TYR A 363 -8.88 -9.22 -19.68
C TYR A 363 -9.74 -10.34 -20.29
N ASN A 364 -10.62 -10.01 -21.22
CA ASN A 364 -11.49 -10.97 -21.89
C ASN A 364 -10.74 -11.76 -22.98
N LEU A 365 -9.66 -12.43 -22.60
CA LEU A 365 -8.89 -13.35 -23.43
C LEU A 365 -9.72 -14.58 -23.80
N ARG A 366 -9.33 -15.34 -24.83
CA ARG A 366 -9.97 -16.63 -25.11
C ARG A 366 -9.92 -17.56 -23.89
N GLY A 367 -11.06 -18.11 -23.50
CA GLY A 367 -11.25 -18.94 -22.31
C GLY A 367 -11.52 -18.15 -21.03
N ALA A 368 -11.58 -16.81 -21.08
CA ALA A 368 -11.95 -16.02 -19.92
C ALA A 368 -13.42 -16.29 -19.54
N LEU A 369 -13.65 -16.54 -18.25
CA LEU A 369 -14.96 -16.59 -17.62
C LEU A 369 -15.30 -15.19 -17.10
N SER A 370 -16.41 -14.63 -17.59
CA SER A 370 -16.76 -13.23 -17.35
C SER A 370 -18.27 -13.03 -17.15
N MET A 371 -18.65 -12.01 -16.39
CA MET A 371 -20.05 -11.73 -16.07
C MET A 371 -20.83 -11.20 -17.28
N ALA A 372 -22.02 -11.73 -17.51
CA ALA A 372 -23.00 -11.12 -18.40
C ALA A 372 -23.83 -10.10 -17.60
N ASN A 373 -23.85 -8.85 -18.06
CA ASN A 373 -24.61 -7.77 -17.43
C ASN A 373 -25.49 -7.05 -18.46
N ALA A 374 -26.54 -6.36 -17.99
CA ALA A 374 -27.45 -5.55 -18.81
C ALA A 374 -27.04 -4.07 -18.89
N GLY A 375 -25.81 -3.77 -18.48
CA GLY A 375 -25.27 -2.44 -18.26
C GLY A 375 -24.39 -2.39 -17.00
N PRO A 376 -23.74 -1.24 -16.74
CA PRO A 376 -22.84 -1.12 -15.58
C PRO A 376 -23.53 -1.46 -14.26
N ASN A 377 -22.86 -2.25 -13.42
CA ASN A 377 -23.29 -2.65 -12.08
C ASN A 377 -24.60 -3.45 -12.05
N THR A 378 -24.84 -4.30 -13.05
CA THR A 378 -26.04 -5.16 -13.12
C THR A 378 -25.68 -6.64 -13.15
N ASN A 379 -24.64 -7.03 -12.41
CA ASN A 379 -24.21 -8.43 -12.33
C ASN A 379 -25.23 -9.26 -11.54
N GLY A 380 -25.55 -10.46 -12.05
CA GLY A 380 -26.47 -11.43 -11.43
C GLY A 380 -25.83 -12.82 -11.35
N SER A 381 -26.51 -13.85 -11.85
CA SER A 381 -25.96 -15.22 -11.96
C SER A 381 -25.38 -15.55 -13.34
N GLN A 382 -25.67 -14.75 -14.37
CA GLN A 382 -25.30 -15.05 -15.74
C GLN A 382 -23.83 -14.77 -16.01
N PHE A 383 -23.19 -15.66 -16.77
CA PHE A 383 -21.80 -15.55 -17.18
C PHE A 383 -21.64 -15.98 -18.64
N PHE A 384 -20.51 -15.61 -19.23
CA PHE A 384 -20.08 -16.13 -20.53
C PHE A 384 -18.63 -16.62 -20.47
N ILE A 385 -18.30 -17.56 -21.35
CA ILE A 385 -16.92 -17.98 -21.63
C ILE A 385 -16.54 -17.50 -23.02
N VAL A 386 -15.47 -16.74 -23.11
CA VAL A 386 -14.97 -16.18 -24.37
C VAL A 386 -14.43 -17.29 -25.26
N GLN A 387 -15.00 -17.46 -26.44
CA GLN A 387 -14.56 -18.50 -27.38
C GLN A 387 -13.72 -17.97 -28.53
N ASN A 388 -13.87 -16.69 -28.89
CA ASN A 388 -13.27 -16.11 -30.08
C ASN A 388 -11.78 -16.46 -30.25
N LYS A 389 -11.47 -17.21 -31.32
CA LYS A 389 -10.11 -17.68 -31.65
C LYS A 389 -9.25 -16.63 -32.33
N LYS A 390 -9.86 -15.60 -32.90
CA LYS A 390 -9.13 -14.65 -33.73
C LYS A 390 -9.79 -13.28 -33.73
N ILE A 391 -8.97 -12.26 -33.52
CA ILE A 391 -9.39 -10.87 -33.65
C ILE A 391 -8.79 -10.25 -34.92
N PRO A 392 -9.43 -9.20 -35.48
CA PRO A 392 -8.94 -8.55 -36.69
C PRO A 392 -7.79 -7.55 -36.43
N TYR A 393 -7.27 -7.49 -35.20
CA TYR A 393 -6.27 -6.51 -34.77
C TYR A 393 -4.90 -7.16 -34.57
N ALA A 394 -3.84 -6.52 -35.05
CA ALA A 394 -2.47 -6.92 -34.75
C ALA A 394 -2.04 -6.44 -33.35
N GLN A 395 -1.07 -7.12 -32.75
CA GLN A 395 -0.50 -6.75 -31.43
C GLN A 395 -0.16 -5.25 -31.33
N LYS A 396 0.53 -4.69 -32.34
CA LYS A 396 0.92 -3.27 -32.34
C LYS A 396 -0.28 -2.31 -32.34
N GLU A 397 -1.42 -2.71 -32.90
CA GLU A 397 -2.64 -1.90 -32.89
C GLU A 397 -3.29 -1.91 -31.51
N LEU A 398 -3.27 -3.06 -30.83
CA LEU A 398 -3.73 -3.21 -29.44
C LEU A 398 -2.85 -2.43 -28.47
N GLU A 399 -1.52 -2.51 -28.58
CA GLU A 399 -0.62 -1.71 -27.74
C GLU A 399 -0.86 -0.21 -27.90
N ARG A 400 -1.08 0.24 -29.14
CA ARG A 400 -1.47 1.64 -29.43
C ARG A 400 -2.84 2.01 -28.86
N GLY A 401 -3.73 1.04 -28.74
CA GLY A 401 -5.04 1.17 -28.09
C GLY A 401 -4.97 1.22 -26.56
N GLY A 402 -3.80 1.00 -25.96
CA GLY A 402 -3.57 1.09 -24.52
C GLY A 402 -3.58 -0.25 -23.78
N TRP A 403 -3.66 -1.38 -24.48
CA TRP A 403 -3.51 -2.69 -23.84
C TRP A 403 -2.04 -2.97 -23.48
N PRO A 404 -1.75 -3.55 -22.30
CA PRO A 404 -0.40 -3.97 -21.94
C PRO A 404 0.19 -4.95 -22.96
N ALA A 405 1.50 -4.87 -23.23
CA ALA A 405 2.15 -5.68 -24.26
C ALA A 405 1.93 -7.19 -24.12
N PRO A 406 2.00 -7.80 -22.90
CA PRO A 406 1.73 -9.24 -22.75
C PRO A 406 0.29 -9.63 -23.13
N ILE A 407 -0.67 -8.77 -22.79
CA ILE A 407 -2.09 -8.96 -23.11
C ILE A 407 -2.36 -8.76 -24.59
N ALA A 408 -1.77 -7.72 -25.19
CA ALA A 408 -1.87 -7.46 -26.62
C ALA A 408 -1.30 -8.63 -27.45
N ALA A 409 -0.19 -9.24 -27.01
CA ALA A 409 0.36 -10.44 -27.63
C ALA A 409 -0.62 -11.62 -27.51
N SER A 410 -1.14 -11.89 -26.31
CA SER A 410 -2.10 -12.97 -26.09
C SER A 410 -3.36 -12.82 -26.95
N TYR A 411 -3.90 -11.59 -27.07
CA TYR A 411 -5.03 -11.31 -27.94
C TYR A 411 -4.75 -11.59 -29.42
N ALA A 412 -3.60 -11.14 -29.92
CA ALA A 412 -3.20 -11.32 -31.31
C ALA A 412 -2.95 -12.81 -31.65
N GLU A 413 -2.43 -13.58 -30.71
CA GLU A 413 -2.09 -14.99 -30.89
C GLU A 413 -3.29 -15.93 -30.65
N ASN A 414 -4.02 -15.73 -29.55
CA ASN A 414 -5.01 -16.69 -29.04
C ASN A 414 -6.46 -16.22 -29.20
N GLY A 415 -6.66 -14.96 -29.58
CA GLY A 415 -7.99 -14.36 -29.70
C GLY A 415 -8.58 -13.89 -28.37
N GLY A 416 -9.85 -13.51 -28.42
CA GLY A 416 -10.61 -12.96 -27.30
C GLY A 416 -11.54 -11.83 -27.74
N THR A 417 -12.00 -11.03 -26.77
CA THR A 417 -12.98 -9.95 -26.98
C THR A 417 -12.53 -8.65 -26.31
N PRO A 418 -11.46 -7.98 -26.82
CA PRO A 418 -10.90 -6.78 -26.17
C PRO A 418 -11.90 -5.63 -26.00
N HIS A 419 -12.93 -5.57 -26.84
CA HIS A 419 -14.00 -4.56 -26.74
C HIS A 419 -14.93 -4.74 -25.52
N LEU A 420 -14.85 -5.87 -24.81
CA LEU A 420 -15.59 -6.15 -23.57
C LEU A 420 -14.77 -5.82 -22.31
N ASP A 421 -13.47 -5.52 -22.46
CA ASP A 421 -12.63 -5.15 -21.32
C ASP A 421 -13.17 -3.89 -20.65
N ARG A 422 -13.18 -3.90 -19.31
CA ARG A 422 -13.72 -2.81 -18.47
C ARG A 422 -15.20 -2.52 -18.70
N ARG A 423 -15.93 -3.51 -19.23
CA ARG A 423 -17.39 -3.52 -19.34
C ARG A 423 -18.01 -4.75 -18.70
N HIS A 424 -17.25 -5.85 -18.68
CA HIS A 424 -17.63 -7.11 -18.05
C HIS A 424 -16.54 -7.57 -17.08
N THR A 425 -16.95 -7.98 -15.89
CA THR A 425 -16.06 -8.47 -14.84
C THR A 425 -15.53 -9.84 -15.23
N VAL A 426 -14.23 -9.93 -15.54
CA VAL A 426 -13.52 -11.20 -15.71
C VAL A 426 -13.19 -11.75 -14.33
N PHE A 427 -13.53 -13.01 -14.07
CA PHE A 427 -13.35 -13.62 -12.75
C PHE A 427 -12.80 -15.05 -12.80
N GLY A 428 -12.55 -15.59 -13.99
CA GLY A 428 -11.83 -16.86 -14.16
C GLY A 428 -11.26 -17.07 -15.55
N GLN A 429 -10.52 -18.16 -15.73
CA GLN A 429 -9.86 -18.53 -16.99
C GLN A 429 -9.79 -20.06 -17.14
N LEU A 430 -10.06 -20.58 -18.34
CA LEU A 430 -9.86 -22.01 -18.64
C LEU A 430 -8.40 -22.43 -18.45
N VAL A 431 -8.18 -23.61 -17.87
CA VAL A 431 -6.84 -24.03 -17.41
C VAL A 431 -6.12 -25.04 -18.30
N ASP A 432 -6.83 -25.76 -19.18
CA ASP A 432 -6.24 -26.85 -19.97
C ASP A 432 -6.82 -26.96 -21.38
N GLN A 433 -6.07 -27.66 -22.25
CA GLN A 433 -6.45 -27.86 -23.65
C GLN A 433 -7.76 -28.66 -23.80
N ALA A 434 -8.03 -29.61 -22.90
CA ALA A 434 -9.27 -30.40 -22.95
C ALA A 434 -10.50 -29.51 -22.76
N SER A 435 -10.43 -28.53 -21.86
CA SER A 435 -11.46 -27.53 -21.63
C SER A 435 -11.62 -26.62 -22.85
N TYR A 436 -10.53 -26.23 -23.51
CA TYR A 436 -10.60 -25.47 -24.77
C TYR A 436 -11.24 -26.27 -25.91
N ASP A 437 -11.00 -27.58 -25.98
CA ASP A 437 -11.62 -28.46 -26.97
C ASP A 437 -13.13 -28.61 -26.71
N VAL A 438 -13.55 -28.75 -25.45
CA VAL A 438 -14.97 -28.76 -25.04
C VAL A 438 -15.65 -27.43 -25.38
N LEU A 439 -14.99 -26.30 -25.09
CA LEU A 439 -15.50 -24.96 -25.45
C LEU A 439 -15.75 -24.85 -26.96
N ASP A 440 -14.84 -25.39 -27.78
CA ASP A 440 -14.98 -25.37 -29.23
C ASP A 440 -16.07 -26.33 -29.75
N ILE A 441 -16.26 -27.47 -29.10
CA ILE A 441 -17.37 -28.39 -29.38
C ILE A 441 -18.70 -27.68 -29.11
N ILE A 442 -18.85 -27.06 -27.93
CA ILE A 442 -20.06 -26.33 -27.55
C ILE A 442 -20.31 -25.16 -28.51
N ALA A 443 -19.29 -24.40 -28.88
CA ALA A 443 -19.44 -23.27 -29.79
C ALA A 443 -19.80 -23.67 -31.24
N ALA A 444 -19.64 -24.93 -31.62
CA ALA A 444 -19.95 -25.44 -32.95
C ALA A 444 -21.36 -26.03 -33.08
N VAL A 445 -22.16 -26.09 -31.99
CA VAL A 445 -23.52 -26.63 -32.03
C VAL A 445 -24.43 -25.78 -32.92
N GLU A 446 -25.45 -26.40 -33.50
CA GLU A 446 -26.41 -25.69 -34.34
C GLU A 446 -27.30 -24.77 -33.50
N THR A 447 -27.40 -23.50 -33.88
CA THR A 447 -28.22 -22.50 -33.21
C THR A 447 -29.43 -22.07 -34.04
N GLY A 448 -30.48 -21.66 -33.33
CA GLY A 448 -31.73 -21.15 -33.88
C GLY A 448 -31.88 -19.65 -33.70
N LEU A 449 -33.12 -19.19 -33.48
CA LEU A 449 -33.41 -17.78 -33.22
C LEU A 449 -32.70 -17.30 -31.94
N HIS A 450 -32.19 -16.07 -31.97
CA HIS A 450 -31.46 -15.43 -30.85
C HIS A 450 -30.21 -16.19 -30.39
N ASP A 451 -29.58 -16.94 -31.30
CA ASP A 451 -28.37 -17.72 -31.03
C ASP A 451 -28.58 -18.84 -29.99
N LYS A 452 -29.84 -19.23 -29.73
CA LYS A 452 -30.17 -20.32 -28.81
C LYS A 452 -29.85 -21.68 -29.46
N PRO A 453 -29.16 -22.61 -28.78
CA PRO A 453 -28.92 -23.95 -29.31
C PRO A 453 -30.21 -24.68 -29.69
N LYS A 454 -30.20 -25.45 -30.77
CA LYS A 454 -31.35 -26.29 -31.17
C LYS A 454 -31.52 -27.51 -30.27
N GLU A 455 -30.40 -28.05 -29.81
CA GLU A 455 -30.34 -29.06 -28.77
C GLU A 455 -29.70 -28.43 -27.53
N ASP A 456 -30.28 -28.68 -26.36
CA ASP A 456 -29.83 -28.03 -25.13
C ASP A 456 -28.39 -28.46 -24.80
N VAL A 457 -27.53 -27.46 -24.62
CA VAL A 457 -26.22 -27.62 -23.99
C VAL A 457 -26.42 -27.33 -22.50
N VAL A 458 -26.33 -28.38 -21.69
CA VAL A 458 -26.73 -28.36 -20.28
C VAL A 458 -25.49 -28.30 -19.40
N ILE A 459 -25.51 -27.42 -18.40
CA ILE A 459 -24.62 -27.47 -17.24
C ILE A 459 -25.21 -28.54 -16.31
N GLU A 460 -24.57 -29.70 -16.24
CA GLU A 460 -25.02 -30.80 -15.40
C GLU A 460 -24.84 -30.46 -13.92
N THR A 461 -23.63 -30.02 -13.57
CA THR A 461 -23.26 -29.48 -12.25
C THR A 461 -22.07 -28.54 -12.35
N ILE A 462 -21.82 -27.74 -11.31
CA ILE A 462 -20.55 -27.01 -11.14
C ILE A 462 -19.89 -27.45 -9.83
N GLU A 463 -18.73 -28.11 -9.92
CA GLU A 463 -17.96 -28.55 -8.77
C GLU A 463 -16.87 -27.52 -8.43
N VAL A 464 -16.83 -27.07 -7.17
CA VAL A 464 -15.80 -26.14 -6.68
C VAL A 464 -14.71 -26.93 -5.97
N LEU A 465 -13.47 -26.73 -6.38
CA LEU A 465 -12.27 -27.31 -5.79
C LEU A 465 -11.54 -26.20 -5.02
N ASP A 466 -11.37 -26.42 -3.72
CA ASP A 466 -10.68 -25.48 -2.81
C ASP A 466 -9.15 -25.61 -2.87
#